data_AF-A0A5C4QAY1-F1
#
_entry.id   AF-A0A5C4QAY1-F1
#
_cell.length_a   1.000
_cell.length_b   1.000
_cell.length_c   1.000
_cell.angle_alpha   90.00
_cell.angle_beta   90.00
_cell.angle_gamma   90.00
#
_symmetry.space_group_name_H-M   'P 1'
#
loop_
_entity.id
_entity.type
_entity.pdbx_description
1 polymer ?
#
loop_
_entity_poly.entity_id
_entity_poly.type
_entity_poly.pdbx_seq_one_letter_code
_entity_poly.pdbx_strand_id
1 'polypeptide(L)' 'MTDRAGRTGIGVSAIAIADDIRFLLILNPSNGELLAYERAALTPPADSDRNGAFVDDYHLFLVHTHTTSSDNS' A
#
# COMPACT_ATOMS: atom_id res chain seq x y z
N MET A 1 5.89 6.57 6.44
CA MET A 1 5.39 5.21 6.69
C MET A 1 6.18 4.25 5.81
N THR A 2 6.50 3.05 6.30
CA THR A 2 7.16 2.01 5.49
C THR A 2 6.14 0.91 5.21
N ASP A 3 5.98 0.53 3.94
CA ASP A 3 5.07 -0.53 3.52
C ASP A 3 5.67 -1.93 3.75
N ARG A 4 4.89 -2.99 3.47
CA ARG A 4 5.34 -4.38 3.63
C ARG A 4 6.51 -4.77 2.72
N ALA A 5 6.72 -4.04 1.62
CA ALA A 5 7.87 -4.20 0.74
C ALA A 5 9.07 -3.32 1.13
N GLY A 6 9.03 -2.66 2.30
CA GLY A 6 10.12 -1.83 2.79
C GLY A 6 10.20 -0.44 2.16
N ARG A 7 9.21 -0.02 1.36
CA ARG A 7 9.21 1.28 0.67
C ARG A 7 8.64 2.36 1.57
N THR A 8 9.27 3.53 1.55
CA THR A 8 8.83 4.67 2.36
C THR A 8 7.92 5.58 1.54
N GLY A 9 6.78 5.95 2.13
CA GLY A 9 5.83 6.88 1.50
C GLY A 9 4.84 7.50 2.49
N ILE A 10 3.86 8.21 1.92
CA ILE A 10 2.70 8.75 2.63
C ILE A 10 1.62 7.68 2.66
N GLY A 11 1.14 7.33 3.85
CA GLY A 11 0.05 6.37 4.02
C GLY A 11 -1.30 7.08 4.07
N VAL A 12 -2.26 6.62 3.26
CA VAL A 12 -3.66 7.02 3.34
C VAL A 12 -4.48 5.79 3.70
N SER A 13 -5.15 5.81 4.84
CA SER A 13 -5.95 4.70 5.35
C SER A 13 -7.42 5.09 5.40
N ALA A 14 -8.28 4.19 4.94
CA ALA A 14 -9.73 4.31 5.05
C ALA A 14 -10.31 2.99 5.57
N ILE A 15 -11.39 3.08 6.36
CA ILE A 15 -12.11 1.92 6.88
C ILE A 15 -13.52 1.95 6.28
N ALA A 16 -13.89 0.89 5.56
CA ALA A 16 -15.27 0.63 5.18
C ALA A 16 -15.94 -0.13 6.32
N ILE A 17 -16.70 0.60 7.13
CA ILE A 17 -17.33 0.08 8.36
C ILE A 17 -18.29 -1.07 8.06
N ALA A 18 -19.01 -1.02 6.92
CA ALA A 18 -20.00 -2.03 6.56
C ALA A 18 -19.39 -3.41 6.31
N ASP A 19 -18.18 -3.46 5.78
CA ASP A 19 -17.50 -4.70 5.39
C ASP A 19 -16.37 -5.09 6.35
N ASP A 20 -16.13 -4.27 7.38
CA ASP A 20 -15.00 -4.39 8.29
C ASP A 20 -13.65 -4.48 7.55
N ILE A 21 -13.52 -3.73 6.44
CA ILE A 21 -12.33 -3.72 5.58
C ILE A 21 -11.56 -2.41 5.80
N ARG A 22 -10.25 -2.54 5.95
CA ARG A 22 -9.30 -1.43 5.83
C ARG A 22 -8.67 -1.42 4.44
N PHE A 23 -8.70 -0.25 3.83
CA PHE A 23 -7.93 0.07 2.64
C PHE A 23 -6.74 0.95 3.02
N LEU A 24 -5.58 0.66 2.45
CA LEU A 24 -4.37 1.43 2.66
C LEU A 24 -3.68 1.69 1.32
N LEU A 25 -3.45 2.96 1.02
CA LEU A 25 -2.66 3.42 -0.11
C LEU A 25 -1.32 3.95 0.39
N ILE A 26 -0.25 3.59 -0.30
CA ILE A 26 1.08 4.13 -0.08
C ILE A 26 1.43 4.98 -1.29
N LEU A 27 1.59 6.28 -1.07
CA LEU A 27 1.86 7.27 -2.11
C LEU A 27 3.33 7.70 -2.07
N ASN A 28 3.89 7.94 -3.25
CA ASN A 28 5.17 8.61 -3.39
C ASN A 28 5.05 10.04 -2.87
N PRO A 29 5.90 10.44 -1.89
CA PRO A 29 5.79 11.76 -1.26
C PRO A 29 6.07 12.92 -2.21
N SER A 30 6.81 12.71 -3.31
CA SER A 30 7.19 13.80 -4.21
C SER A 30 6.13 14.13 -5.26
N ASN A 31 5.38 13.14 -5.74
CA ASN A 31 4.47 13.29 -6.87
C ASN A 31 3.08 12.68 -6.65
N GLY A 32 2.83 12.05 -5.49
CA GLY A 32 1.54 11.45 -5.16
C GLY A 32 1.21 10.16 -5.89
N GLU A 33 2.14 9.60 -6.68
CA GLU A 33 1.92 8.34 -7.39
C GLU A 33 1.68 7.18 -6.43
N LEU A 34 0.78 6.27 -6.81
CA LEU A 34 0.50 5.07 -6.03
C LEU A 34 1.68 4.09 -6.11
N LEU A 35 2.32 3.82 -4.97
CA LEU A 35 3.38 2.83 -4.83
C LEU A 35 2.83 1.47 -4.42
N ALA A 36 1.90 1.44 -3.47
CA ALA A 36 1.30 0.21 -2.95
C ALA A 36 -0.16 0.40 -2.62
N TYR A 37 -0.91 -0.69 -2.74
CA TYR A 37 -2.27 -0.82 -2.23
C TYR A 37 -2.38 -2.07 -1.35
N GLU A 38 -3.06 -1.93 -0.23
CA GLU A 38 -3.38 -3.03 0.68
C GLU A 38 -4.87 -3.03 1.00
N ARG A 39 -5.49 -4.21 0.93
CA ARG A 39 -6.84 -4.48 1.42
C ARG A 39 -6.74 -5.48 2.57
N ALA A 40 -7.27 -5.12 3.73
CA ALA A 40 -7.23 -5.96 4.92
C ALA A 40 -8.61 -6.10 5.56
N ALA A 41 -9.06 -7.33 5.79
CA ALA A 41 -10.16 -7.60 6.71
C ALA A 41 -9.69 -7.29 8.14
N LEU A 42 -10.44 -6.47 8.89
CA LEU A 42 -10.13 -6.14 10.28
C LEU A 42 -10.42 -7.32 11.20
N THR A 43 -11.46 -8.10 10.88
CA THR A 43 -11.74 -9.39 11.49
C THR A 43 -11.24 -10.53 10.58
N PRO A 44 -10.30 -11.37 11.06
CA PRO A 44 -9.80 -12.51 10.29
C PRO A 44 -10.87 -13.60 10.13
N PRO A 45 -10.78 -14.45 9.08
CA PRO A 45 -11.67 -15.60 8.91
C PRO A 45 -11.64 -16.54 10.13
N ALA A 46 -12.76 -17.23 10.39
CA ALA A 46 -12.91 -18.09 11.57
C ALA A 46 -11.84 -19.19 11.70
N ASP A 47 -11.30 -19.65 10.56
CA ASP A 47 -10.27 -20.70 10.50
C ASP A 47 -8.83 -20.13 10.50
N SER A 48 -8.66 -18.83 10.78
CA SER A 48 -7.34 -18.19 10.80
C SER A 48 -6.71 -18.26 12.19
N ASP A 49 -5.46 -18.72 12.26
CA ASP A 49 -4.64 -18.67 13.49
C ASP A 49 -4.16 -17.25 13.85
N ARG A 50 -4.54 -16.23 13.08
CA ARG A 50 -4.13 -14.83 13.29
C ARG A 50 -5.14 -14.09 14.15
N ASN A 51 -4.65 -13.38 15.17
CA ASN A 51 -5.42 -12.39 15.92
C ASN A 51 -5.17 -10.99 15.33
N GLY A 52 -6.18 -10.41 14.68
CA GLY A 52 -6.14 -9.04 14.14
C GLY A 52 -6.21 -8.96 12.61
N ALA A 53 -5.96 -7.75 12.09
CA ALA A 53 -6.18 -7.45 10.67
C ALA A 53 -5.44 -8.42 9.73
N PHE A 54 -6.21 -9.06 8.86
CA PHE A 54 -5.75 -10.01 7.87
C PHE A 54 -5.69 -9.33 6.51
N VAL A 55 -4.51 -9.28 5.89
CA VAL A 55 -4.37 -8.71 4.55
C VAL A 55 -4.78 -9.74 3.52
N ASP A 56 -5.87 -9.43 2.84
CA ASP A 56 -6.40 -10.21 1.74
C ASP A 56 -5.56 -9.97 0.49
N ASP A 57 -5.33 -8.70 0.15
CA ASP A 57 -4.70 -8.28 -1.09
C ASP A 57 -3.59 -7.27 -0.82
N TYR A 58 -2.45 -7.46 -1.47
CA TYR A 58 -1.33 -6.52 -1.44
C TYR A 58 -0.76 -6.35 -2.85
N HIS A 59 -0.94 -5.18 -3.43
CA HIS A 59 -0.51 -4.86 -4.79
C HIS A 59 0.69 -3.91 -4.78
N LEU A 60 1.71 -4.27 -5.55
CA LEU A 60 2.93 -3.50 -5.75
C LEU A 60 2.88 -2.83 -7.13
N PHE A 61 2.97 -1.50 -7.15
CA PHE A 61 3.09 -0.74 -8.37
C PHE A 61 4.55 -0.35 -8.56
N LEU A 62 5.12 -0.81 -9.68
CA LEU A 62 6.44 -0.42 -10.13
C LEU A 62 6.29 0.88 -10.92
N VAL A 63 6.73 1.99 -10.32
CA VAL A 63 6.88 3.25 -11.05
C VAL A 63 8.21 3.20 -11.77
N HIS A 64 8.17 3.21 -13.11
CA HIS A 64 9.36 3.41 -13.92
C HIS A 64 9.71 4.91 -13.91
N THR A 65 10.70 5.30 -13.10
CA THR A 65 11.26 6.66 -13.17
C THR A 65 12.27 6.68 -14.31
N HIS A 66 11.89 7.23 -15.46
CA HIS A 66 12.83 7.43 -16.56
C HIS A 66 13.79 8.57 -16.21
N THR A 67 15.03 8.26 -15.85
CA THR A 67 16.08 9.26 -15.68
C THR A 67 16.58 9.66 -17.07
N THR A 68 16.17 10.81 -17.58
CA THR A 68 16.83 11.40 -18.75
C THR A 68 18.23 11.86 -18.31
N SER A 69 19.29 11.15 -18.75
CA SER A 69 20.63 11.75 -18.71
C SER A 69 20.66 12.85 -19.75
N SER A 70 20.61 14.10 -19.31
CA SER A 70 21.00 15.22 -20.17
C SER A 70 22.52 15.23 -20.21
N ASP A 71 23.09 14.46 -21.13
CA ASP A 71 24.50 14.63 -21.49
C ASP A 71 24.61 16.02 -22.14
N ASN A 72 25.03 16.99 -21.33
CA ASN A 72 25.29 18.34 -21.79
C ASN A 72 26.59 18.30 -22.62
N SER A 73 26.46 18.30 -23.94
CA SER A 73 27.59 18.47 -24.89
C SER A 73 27.71 19.94 -25.29
#